data_AF-A0A3D2L8B6-F1
#
_entry.id   AF-A0A3D2L8B6-F1
#
_cell.length_a   1.000
_cell.length_b   1.000
_cell.length_c   1.000
_cell.angle_alpha   90.00
_cell.angle_beta   90.00
_cell.angle_gamma   90.00
#
_symmetry.space_group_name_H-M   'P 1'
#
loop_
_entity.id
_entity.type
_entity.pdbx_description
1 polymer ?
#
loop_
_entity_poly.entity_id
_entity_poly.type
_entity_poly.pdbx_seq_one_letter_code
_entity_poly.pdbx_strand_id
1 'polypeptide(L)'
;MTLPTGVLLTSMVLGVLYGTAFCWRPHSLLKLIVKTGSTALLALWAYLLGGPVLLVAGLALSSLGDFFLEADENDKFLLPGMGAFFAAHVAYIALFWALPQADRTLLILAAQIGLIACGVVFIRWLAPWVTKGMR
;
A
#
# COMPACT_ATOMS: atom_id res chain seq x y z
N MET A 1 -19.55 -16.85 7.51
CA MET A 1 -18.26 -16.21 7.21
C MET A 1 -17.32 -16.43 8.38
N THR A 2 -16.07 -16.81 8.14
CA THR A 2 -15.05 -16.83 9.20
C THR A 2 -14.56 -15.41 9.45
N LEU A 3 -14.06 -15.13 10.66
CA LEU A 3 -13.52 -13.81 11.02
C LEU A 3 -12.44 -13.31 10.03
N PRO A 4 -11.44 -14.12 9.61
CA PRO A 4 -10.44 -13.67 8.64
C PRO A 4 -11.05 -13.27 7.30
N THR A 5 -11.99 -14.06 6.76
CA THR A 5 -12.65 -13.73 5.48
C THR A 5 -13.43 -12.42 5.56
N GLY A 6 -14.11 -12.15 6.69
CA GLY A 6 -14.81 -10.88 6.90
C GLY A 6 -13.85 -9.68 6.94
N VAL A 7 -12.71 -9.81 7.63
CA VAL A 7 -11.67 -8.78 7.70
C VAL A 7 -11.10 -8.48 6.32
N LEU A 8 -10.75 -9.52 5.54
CA LEU A 8 -10.21 -9.35 4.19
C LEU A 8 -11.20 -8.64 3.26
N LEU A 9 -12.46 -9.08 3.24
CA LEU A 9 -13.47 -8.46 2.38
C LEU A 9 -13.71 -7.01 2.76
N THR A 10 -13.71 -6.69 4.05
CA THR A 10 -13.84 -5.30 4.52
C THR A 10 -12.65 -4.47 4.07
N SER A 11 -11.42 -5.00 4.17
CA SER A 11 -10.21 -4.35 3.65
C SER A 11 -10.32 -4.06 2.14
N MET A 12 -10.74 -5.05 1.35
CA MET A 12 -10.91 -4.90 -0.10
C MET A 12 -11.97 -3.85 -0.45
N VAL A 13 -13.12 -3.87 0.24
CA VAL A 13 -14.21 -2.91 0.03
C VAL A 13 -13.73 -1.50 0.36
N LEU A 14 -13.04 -1.29 1.49
CA LEU A 14 -12.48 0.02 1.84
C LEU A 14 -11.46 0.49 0.80
N GLY A 15 -10.59 -0.39 0.31
CA GLY A 15 -9.61 -0.05 -0.74
C GLY A 15 -10.28 0.39 -2.05
N VAL A 16 -11.31 -0.34 -2.50
CA VAL A 16 -12.09 0.02 -3.70
C VAL A 16 -12.85 1.33 -3.48
N LEU A 17 -13.46 1.53 -2.32
CA LEU A 17 -14.16 2.77 -1.98
C LEU A 17 -13.19 3.95 -1.96
N TYR A 18 -12.00 3.79 -1.40
CA TYR A 18 -10.97 4.82 -1.42
C TYR A 18 -10.62 5.20 -2.87
N GLY A 19 -10.27 4.21 -3.69
CA GLY A 19 -9.82 4.42 -5.06
C GLY A 19 -10.89 4.99 -5.99
N THR A 20 -12.17 4.68 -5.78
CA THR A 20 -13.26 5.10 -6.69
C THR A 20 -13.98 6.37 -6.24
N ALA A 21 -14.13 6.60 -4.92
CA ALA A 21 -14.99 7.66 -4.41
C ALA A 21 -14.26 8.74 -3.61
N PHE A 22 -13.11 8.43 -2.99
CA PHE A 22 -12.43 9.33 -2.06
C PHE A 22 -11.07 9.86 -2.54
N CYS A 23 -10.41 9.20 -3.50
CA CYS A 23 -9.07 9.57 -3.94
C CYS A 23 -8.96 11.05 -4.39
N TRP A 24 -9.98 11.57 -5.08
CA TRP A 24 -10.03 12.96 -5.57
C TRP A 24 -10.70 13.96 -4.62
N ARG A 25 -11.17 13.52 -3.45
CA ARG A 25 -11.85 14.41 -2.50
C ARG A 25 -10.84 15.16 -1.62
N PRO A 26 -11.19 16.39 -1.19
CA PRO A 26 -10.42 17.11 -0.18
C PRO A 26 -10.33 16.30 1.12
N HIS A 27 -9.42 16.69 2.00
CA HIS A 27 -9.18 15.98 3.26
C HIS A 27 -10.48 15.84 4.06
N SER A 28 -10.70 14.65 4.59
CA SER A 28 -11.81 14.37 5.50
C SER A 28 -11.45 13.21 6.41
N LEU A 29 -11.98 13.22 7.64
CA LEU A 29 -11.77 12.13 8.59
C LEU A 29 -12.23 10.77 8.02
N LEU A 30 -13.30 10.76 7.22
CA LEU A 30 -13.77 9.55 6.54
C LEU A 30 -12.74 9.03 5.53
N LYS A 31 -12.13 9.91 4.72
CA LYS A 31 -11.07 9.52 3.78
C LYS A 31 -9.87 8.92 4.51
N LEU A 32 -9.45 9.51 5.62
CA LEU A 32 -8.36 9.00 6.46
C LEU A 32 -8.69 7.61 7.01
N ILE A 33 -9.89 7.43 7.58
CA ILE A 33 -10.33 6.13 8.12
C ILE A 33 -10.42 5.08 7.03
N VAL A 34 -10.98 5.40 5.86
CA VAL A 34 -11.13 4.44 4.75
C VAL A 34 -9.76 4.04 4.20
N LYS A 35 -8.86 5.00 3.96
CA LYS A 35 -7.49 4.74 3.45
C LYS A 35 -6.69 3.89 4.43
N THR A 36 -6.51 4.40 5.65
CA THR A 36 -5.72 3.76 6.72
C THR A 36 -6.35 2.43 7.15
N GLY A 37 -7.67 2.39 7.27
CA GLY A 37 -8.41 1.20 7.67
C GLY A 37 -8.28 0.06 6.66
N SER A 38 -8.20 0.37 5.36
CA SER A 38 -8.02 -0.66 4.33
C SER A 38 -6.74 -1.48 4.53
N THR A 39 -5.61 -0.81 4.78
CA THR A 39 -4.30 -1.43 5.01
C THR A 39 -4.17 -2.01 6.42
N ALA A 40 -4.75 -1.37 7.44
CA ALA A 40 -4.75 -1.89 8.80
C ALA A 40 -5.51 -3.22 8.91
N LEU A 41 -6.67 -3.32 8.26
CA LEU A 41 -7.43 -4.57 8.21
C LEU A 41 -6.68 -5.65 7.43
N LEU A 42 -5.93 -5.29 6.38
CA LEU A 42 -5.07 -6.25 5.67
C LEU A 42 -3.95 -6.78 6.57
N ALA A 43 -3.34 -5.92 7.40
CA ALA A 43 -2.35 -6.32 8.40
C ALA A 43 -2.97 -7.28 9.44
N LEU A 44 -4.16 -6.95 9.94
CA LEU A 44 -4.91 -7.81 10.88
C LEU A 44 -5.24 -9.16 10.25
N TRP A 45 -5.66 -9.19 8.99
CA TRP A 45 -5.94 -10.43 8.29
C TRP A 45 -4.69 -11.32 8.19
N ALA A 46 -3.54 -10.74 7.81
CA ALA A 46 -2.27 -11.48 7.75
C ALA A 46 -1.89 -12.05 9.13
N TYR A 47 -2.11 -11.29 10.21
CA TYR A 47 -1.90 -11.76 11.57
C TYR A 47 -2.83 -12.93 11.95
N LEU A 48 -4.13 -12.82 11.65
CA LEU A 48 -5.12 -13.86 11.98
C LEU A 48 -4.86 -15.19 11.25
N LEU A 49 -4.21 -15.16 10.08
CA LEU A 49 -3.80 -16.37 9.37
C LEU A 49 -2.45 -16.94 9.85
N GLY A 50 -1.82 -16.35 10.86
CA GLY A 50 -0.49 -16.75 11.30
C GLY A 50 0.59 -16.47 10.25
N GLY A 51 0.41 -15.42 9.44
CA GLY A 51 1.36 -15.01 8.43
C GLY A 51 2.70 -14.54 9.02
N PRO A 52 3.73 -14.36 8.18
CA PRO A 52 5.05 -13.92 8.65
C PRO A 52 4.98 -12.60 9.42
N VAL A 53 5.68 -12.52 10.56
CA VAL A 53 5.69 -11.30 11.40
C VAL A 53 6.17 -10.08 10.62
N LEU A 54 7.16 -10.25 9.73
CA LEU A 54 7.65 -9.18 8.85
C LEU A 54 6.58 -8.66 7.89
N LEU A 55 5.67 -9.52 7.41
CA LEU A 55 4.54 -9.11 6.56
C LEU A 55 3.57 -8.24 7.36
N VAL A 56 3.20 -8.68 8.56
CA VAL A 56 2.29 -7.94 9.44
C VAL A 56 2.90 -6.58 9.81
N ALA A 57 4.20 -6.56 10.16
CA ALA A 57 4.92 -5.33 10.46
C ALA A 57 4.98 -4.37 9.26
N GLY A 58 5.30 -4.88 8.06
CA GLY A 58 5.31 -4.07 6.84
C GLY A 58 3.94 -3.45 6.53
N LEU A 59 2.86 -4.22 6.67
CA LEU A 59 1.49 -3.73 6.44
C LEU A 59 1.07 -2.71 7.49
N ALA A 60 1.41 -2.94 8.77
CA ALA A 60 1.12 -2.00 9.85
C ALA A 60 1.88 -0.67 9.68
N LEU A 61 3.17 -0.72 9.30
CA LEU A 61 3.97 0.47 9.01
C LEU A 61 3.46 1.22 7.78
N SER A 62 3.01 0.49 6.76
CA SER A 62 2.38 1.08 5.56
C SER A 62 1.09 1.82 5.94
N SER A 63 0.26 1.21 6.78
CA SER A 63 -0.95 1.84 7.32
C SER A 63 -0.64 3.08 8.14
N LEU A 64 0.44 3.07 8.91
CA LEU A 64 0.88 4.23 9.69
C LEU A 64 1.42 5.35 8.78
N GLY A 65 2.05 5.00 7.66
CA GLY A 65 2.39 5.93 6.59
C GLY A 65 1.16 6.57 5.95
N ASP A 66 0.13 5.78 5.63
CA ASP A 66 -1.15 6.27 5.09
C ASP A 66 -1.86 7.22 6.05
N PHE A 67 -1.83 6.92 7.34
CA PHE A 67 -2.35 7.78 8.39
C PHE A 67 -1.63 9.13 8.39
N PHE A 68 -0.29 9.15 8.42
CA PHE A 68 0.48 10.39 8.45
C PHE A 68 0.31 11.23 7.18
N LEU A 69 0.28 10.60 6.00
CA LEU A 69 0.06 11.32 4.74
C LEU A 69 -1.32 11.97 4.64
N GLU A 70 -2.33 11.37 5.28
CA GLU A 70 -3.69 11.90 5.25
C GLU A 70 -4.01 12.72 6.50
N ALA A 71 -3.13 12.82 7.50
CA ALA A 71 -3.43 13.43 8.81
C ALA A 71 -3.50 14.97 8.79
N ASP A 72 -2.86 15.63 7.83
CA ASP A 72 -2.79 17.08 7.73
C ASP A 72 -2.76 17.54 6.27
N GLU A 73 -3.42 18.64 5.98
CA GLU A 73 -3.42 19.28 4.66
C GLU A 73 -2.14 20.10 4.42
N ASN A 74 -1.38 20.44 5.47
CA ASN A 74 -0.20 21.31 5.38
C ASN A 74 1.12 20.55 5.22
N ASP A 75 1.09 19.29 4.78
CA ASP A 75 2.27 18.43 4.54
C ASP A 75 3.21 18.24 5.76
N LYS A 76 2.83 18.67 6.97
CA LYS A 76 3.67 18.57 8.17
C LYS A 76 4.05 17.13 8.51
N PHE A 77 3.14 16.20 8.22
CA PHE A 77 3.33 14.77 8.47
C PHE A 77 3.84 14.00 7.24
N LEU A 78 4.20 14.69 6.16
CA LEU A 78 4.71 14.06 4.95
C LEU A 78 6.03 13.33 5.23
N LEU A 79 6.99 13.97 5.91
CA LEU A 79 8.28 13.37 6.25
C LEU A 79 8.16 12.13 7.17
N PRO A 80 7.43 12.17 8.31
CA PRO A 80 7.23 10.96 9.12
C PRO A 80 6.42 9.88 8.39
N GLY A 81 5.47 10.26 7.53
CA GLY A 81 4.76 9.32 6.65
C GLY A 81 5.69 8.59 5.70
N MET A 82 6.57 9.31 5.01
CA MET A 82 7.62 8.71 4.17
C MET A 82 8.55 7.80 4.97
N GLY A 83 8.95 8.21 6.18
CA GLY A 83 9.77 7.38 7.08
C GLY A 83 9.11 6.06 7.44
N ALA A 84 7.80 6.08 7.74
CA ALA A 84 7.01 4.87 7.99
C ALA A 84 6.94 3.95 6.77
N PHE A 85 6.74 4.51 5.57
CA PHE A 85 6.79 3.74 4.32
C PHE A 85 8.16 3.13 4.07
N PHE A 86 9.26 3.86 4.30
CA PHE A 86 10.60 3.29 4.16
C PHE A 86 10.84 2.14 5.14
N ALA A 87 10.42 2.29 6.39
CA ALA A 87 10.50 1.22 7.38
C ALA A 87 9.68 -0.03 6.95
N ALA A 88 8.49 0.18 6.37
CA ALA A 88 7.70 -0.91 5.80
C ALA A 88 8.46 -1.65 4.69
N HIS A 89 9.14 -0.92 3.80
CA HIS A 89 9.93 -1.52 2.73
C HIS A 89 11.10 -2.34 3.27
N VAL A 90 11.77 -1.89 4.33
CA VAL A 90 12.83 -2.70 4.98
C VAL A 90 12.27 -4.04 5.47
N ALA A 91 11.09 -4.05 6.09
CA ALA A 91 10.43 -5.28 6.52
C ALA A 91 10.07 -6.20 5.32
N TYR A 92 9.56 -5.63 4.23
CA TYR A 92 9.25 -6.40 3.01
C TYR A 92 10.52 -6.95 2.33
N ILE A 93 11.60 -6.16 2.24
CA ILE A 93 12.87 -6.61 1.68
C ILE A 93 13.42 -7.79 2.49
N ALA A 94 13.45 -7.65 3.83
CA ALA A 94 13.91 -8.73 4.70
C ALA A 94 13.05 -10.00 4.56
N LEU A 95 11.73 -9.84 4.44
CA LEU A 95 10.81 -10.96 4.21
C LEU A 95 11.09 -11.65 2.88
N PHE A 96 11.11 -10.90 1.77
CA PHE A 96 11.29 -11.46 0.44
C PHE A 96 12.69 -12.02 0.21
N TRP A 97 13.70 -11.49 0.90
CA TRP A 97 15.06 -12.04 0.87
C TRP A 97 15.13 -13.44 1.48
N ALA A 98 14.30 -13.72 2.50
CA ALA A 98 14.22 -15.02 3.14
C ALA A 98 13.36 -16.04 2.36
N LEU A 99 12.59 -15.59 1.36
CA LEU A 99 11.74 -16.47 0.57
C LEU A 99 12.54 -17.13 -0.58
N PRO A 100 12.24 -18.39 -0.92
CA PRO A 100 12.77 -19.02 -2.13
C PRO A 100 12.44 -18.20 -3.37
N GLN A 101 13.39 -18.14 -4.30
CA GLN A 101 13.16 -17.50 -5.60
C GLN A 101 12.10 -18.29 -6.36
N ALA A 102 11.13 -17.57 -6.93
CA ALA A 102 10.08 -18.19 -7.73
C ALA A 102 10.65 -18.79 -9.02
N ASP A 103 10.03 -19.87 -9.51
CA ASP A 103 10.41 -20.49 -10.78
C ASP A 103 10.24 -19.54 -11.96
N ARG A 104 11.13 -19.64 -12.94
CA ARG A 104 11.10 -18.82 -14.17
C ARG A 104 10.14 -19.38 -15.20
N THR A 105 8.87 -19.50 -14.82
CA THR A 105 7.80 -19.88 -15.77
C THR A 105 7.45 -18.70 -16.68
N LEU A 106 6.95 -19.00 -17.88
CA LEU A 106 6.50 -17.97 -18.83
C LEU A 106 5.42 -17.05 -18.22
N LEU A 107 4.53 -17.60 -17.39
CA LEU A 107 3.50 -16.83 -16.69
C LEU A 107 4.09 -15.82 -15.70
N ILE A 108 5.05 -16.25 -14.87
CA ILE A 108 5.70 -15.36 -13.89
C ILE A 108 6.48 -14.26 -14.63
N LEU A 109 7.20 -14.62 -15.69
CA LEU A 109 7.96 -13.65 -16.48
C LEU A 109 7.04 -12.64 -17.18
N ALA A 110 5.93 -13.11 -17.76
CA ALA A 110 4.92 -12.24 -18.36
C ALA A 110 4.29 -11.29 -17.33
N ALA A 111 3.99 -11.78 -16.12
CA ALA A 111 3.48 -10.94 -15.03
C ALA A 111 4.50 -9.88 -14.58
N GLN A 112 5.79 -10.23 -14.46
CA GLN A 112 6.86 -9.29 -14.13
C GLN A 112 7.02 -8.21 -15.21
N ILE A 113 7.06 -8.61 -16.49
CA ILE A 113 7.14 -7.67 -17.61
C ILE A 113 5.92 -6.76 -17.62
N GLY A 114 4.72 -7.31 -17.42
CA GLY A 114 3.48 -6.56 -17.32
C GLY A 114 3.52 -5.53 -16.20
N LEU A 115 3.97 -5.91 -15.01
CA LEU A 115 4.11 -5.01 -13.86
C LEU A 115 5.09 -3.86 -14.15
N ILE A 116 6.26 -4.16 -14.72
CA ILE A 116 7.25 -3.15 -15.11
C ILE A 116 6.68 -2.22 -16.17
N ALA A 117 6.03 -2.75 -17.20
CA ALA A 117 5.42 -1.97 -18.26
C ALA A 117 4.32 -1.03 -17.73
N CYS A 118 3.46 -1.53 -16.83
CA CYS A 118 2.45 -0.70 -16.15
C CYS A 118 3.10 0.44 -15.35
N GLY A 119 4.19 0.18 -14.63
CA GLY A 119 4.94 1.20 -13.90
C GLY A 119 5.52 2.28 -14.83
N VAL A 120 6.12 1.88 -15.96
CA VAL A 120 6.64 2.81 -16.97
C VAL A 120 5.52 3.66 -17.58
N VAL A 121 4.39 3.05 -17.93
CA VAL A 121 3.21 3.75 -18.47
C VAL A 121 2.67 4.74 -17.45
N PHE A 122 2.57 4.35 -16.18
CA PHE A 122 2.11 5.21 -15.09
C PHE A 122 3.02 6.44 -14.91
N ILE A 123 4.34 6.25 -14.85
CA ILE A 123 5.31 7.36 -14.76
C ILE A 123 5.19 8.28 -15.96
N ARG A 124 5.08 7.72 -17.17
CA ARG A 124 4.94 8.50 -18.41
C ARG A 124 3.62 9.29 -18.48
N TRP A 125 2.56 8.76 -17.89
CA TRP A 125 1.28 9.46 -17.75
C TRP A 125 1.33 10.57 -16.69
N LEU A 126 2.07 10.37 -15.58
CA LEU A 126 2.21 11.34 -14.50
C LEU A 126 3.20 12.47 -14.83
N ALA A 127 4.28 12.18 -15.56
CA ALA A 127 5.37 13.11 -15.86
C ALA A 127 4.92 14.49 -16.40
N PRO A 128 3.92 14.60 -17.30
CA PRO A 128 3.40 15.88 -17.77
C PRO A 128 2.87 16.79 -16.65
N TRP A 129 2.36 16.22 -15.57
CA TRP A 129 1.69 16.92 -14.46
C TRP A 129 2.63 17.31 -13.31
N VAL A 130 3.82 16.71 -13.27
CA VAL A 130 4.87 17.08 -12.31
C VAL A 130 5.43 18.45 -12.72
N THR A 131 5.30 19.44 -11.82
CA THR A 131 5.76 20.81 -12.04
C THR A 131 7.25 20.83 -12.39
N LYS A 132 7.65 21.79 -13.23
CA LYS A 132 9.01 21.84 -13.80
C LYS A 132 10.12 21.97 -12.77
N GLY A 133 9.81 22.38 -11.53
CA GLY A 133 10.76 22.47 -10.41
C GLY A 133 10.99 21.17 -9.65
N MET A 134 10.24 20.11 -9.96
CA MET A 134 10.34 18.76 -9.35
C MET A 134 10.79 17.68 -10.34
N ARG A 135 11.10 18.06 -11.59
CA ARG A 135 11.70 17.17 -12.61
C ARG A 135 13.21 17.25 -12.54
#